data_AF-I9K9P5-F1
#
_entry.id   AF-I9K9P5-F1
#
_cell.length_a   1.000
_cell.length_b   1.000
_cell.length_c   1.000
_cell.angle_alpha   90.00
_cell.angle_beta   90.00
_cell.angle_gamma   90.00
#
_symmetry.space_group_name_H-M   'P 1'
#
loop_
_entity.id
_entity.type
_entity.pdbx_description
1 polymer ?
#
loop_
_entity_poly.entity_id
_entity_poly.type
_entity_poly.pdbx_seq_one_letter_code
_entity_poly.pdbx_strand_id
1 'polypeptide(L)'
;MVTLVALVLVPALAGCGSGGRASRGGPPADAGRPASPAPTPTGKSGAPAAGVAADGAVGRPAYSGPVAAPAGEAFYRPPAPLPAGRPGDVLWWRPVPAAGPFAAAGARVLQVLYLSSGALGAPRAVSGTVLVPARPAGDAPILGYAPGTQGLGDDCAASKGLAVGVNLAVGALTEALNRGWIVAVPDYEGLGTPGEHTYVVGPAEGHALLDIVRATPRVAGLTGAAHRRVGLAGYSQGGGAAVWAAQLVPGYAPELDLRGVAAGGVPADLGAVGRALDGKGAAGLSLAAAAGLDAAYPDLRLDSLLTTPGRAVFAVLRTACSLALVAGYAGVRFADLTTTDPMTLPRWRARLAENTLGPVAPRVPLYLYHATSDSLVAFPQAARLRAQYCARRVAVTWAPFPGDHVNGVGRTADALRFLADRFAGIPTRGNC
;
A
#
# COMPACT_ATOMS: atom_id res chain seq x y z
N MET A 1 -16.95 20.28 25.70
CA MET A 1 -15.59 20.73 26.07
C MET A 1 -14.62 20.13 25.08
N VAL A 2 -14.11 20.94 24.16
CA VAL A 2 -13.15 20.51 23.13
C VAL A 2 -11.77 20.89 23.62
N THR A 3 -10.96 19.90 23.99
CA THR A 3 -9.58 20.11 24.45
C THR A 3 -8.68 20.24 23.23
N LEU A 4 -8.16 21.45 23.02
CA LEU A 4 -7.19 21.80 21.99
C LEU A 4 -5.82 21.20 22.38
N VAL A 5 -5.25 20.33 21.55
CA VAL A 5 -3.86 19.87 21.70
C VAL A 5 -2.97 20.81 20.88
N ALA A 6 -2.10 21.55 21.56
CA ALA A 6 -1.13 22.45 20.95
C ALA A 6 0.04 21.68 20.33
N LEU A 7 0.37 21.99 19.07
CA LEU A 7 1.50 21.43 18.33
C LEU A 7 2.64 22.46 18.32
N VAL A 8 3.83 22.07 18.81
CA VAL A 8 5.04 22.90 18.79
C VAL A 8 5.77 22.68 17.46
N LEU A 9 5.92 23.74 16.66
CA LEU A 9 6.76 23.76 15.45
C LEU A 9 8.20 24.14 15.82
N VAL A 10 9.18 23.40 15.29
CA VAL A 10 10.60 23.81 15.25
C VAL A 10 11.01 23.94 13.78
N PRO A 11 11.53 25.09 13.33
CA PRO A 11 11.97 25.26 11.94
C PRO A 11 13.40 24.76 11.75
N ALA A 12 13.64 23.99 10.69
CA ALA A 12 14.97 23.65 10.21
C ALA A 12 15.48 24.75 9.25
N LEU A 13 16.65 25.31 9.55
CA LEU A 13 17.35 26.32 8.74
C LEU A 13 18.07 25.66 7.55
N ALA A 14 17.83 26.17 6.35
CA ALA A 14 18.55 25.80 5.13
C ALA A 14 19.79 26.70 4.95
N GLY A 15 20.96 26.08 4.74
CA GLY A 15 22.22 26.76 4.43
C GLY A 15 22.51 26.78 2.92
N CYS A 16 22.92 27.96 2.43
CA CYS A 16 23.34 28.26 1.07
C CYS A 16 24.78 27.78 0.75
N GLY A 17 25.05 27.57 -0.54
CA GLY A 17 26.39 27.57 -1.17
C GLY A 17 26.33 27.04 -2.61
N SER A 18 26.25 27.92 -3.63
CA SER A 18 27.36 28.31 -4.55
C SER A 18 28.04 27.10 -5.23
N GLY A 19 28.22 26.98 -6.55
CA GLY A 19 28.26 27.87 -7.70
C GLY A 19 29.36 27.30 -8.62
N GLY A 20 29.14 27.14 -9.93
CA GLY A 20 30.23 26.59 -10.77
C GLY A 20 29.88 26.17 -12.20
N ARG A 21 29.81 27.18 -13.08
CA ARG A 21 30.16 27.26 -14.52
C ARG A 21 30.05 26.05 -15.48
N ALA A 22 29.48 26.41 -16.63
CA ALA A 22 29.36 25.69 -17.89
C ALA A 22 30.64 25.65 -18.76
N SER A 23 30.68 24.68 -19.69
CA SER A 23 31.32 24.77 -21.03
C SER A 23 30.54 23.82 -21.97
N ARG A 24 29.89 24.32 -23.05
CA ARG A 24 30.34 24.37 -24.48
C ARG A 24 30.84 23.01 -24.99
N GLY A 25 30.42 22.40 -26.10
CA GLY A 25 29.48 22.72 -27.17
C GLY A 25 29.83 21.92 -28.45
N GLY A 26 28.84 21.20 -29.04
CA GLY A 26 28.69 20.78 -30.46
C GLY A 26 29.57 19.65 -31.04
N PRO A 27 29.28 19.16 -32.27
CA PRO A 27 27.99 18.80 -32.88
C PRO A 27 28.05 17.39 -33.58
N PRO A 28 26.99 16.91 -34.30
CA PRO A 28 26.67 15.49 -34.49
C PRO A 28 26.97 14.94 -35.91
N ALA A 29 26.99 13.61 -36.05
CA ALA A 29 26.83 12.84 -37.31
C ALA A 29 26.80 11.34 -36.93
N ASP A 30 26.11 10.38 -37.55
CA ASP A 30 25.21 10.33 -38.70
C ASP A 30 24.46 8.98 -38.67
N ALA A 31 23.41 8.92 -39.47
CA ALA A 31 22.49 7.82 -39.74
C ALA A 31 23.12 6.50 -40.21
N GLY A 32 22.36 5.41 -40.06
CA GLY A 32 22.61 4.17 -40.77
C GLY A 32 21.86 2.95 -40.24
N ARG A 33 20.55 2.87 -40.48
CA ARG A 33 19.80 1.61 -40.41
C ARG A 33 18.78 1.57 -41.56
N PRO A 34 18.79 0.54 -42.43
CA PRO A 34 17.67 0.26 -43.29
C PRO A 34 16.68 -0.71 -42.62
N ALA A 35 15.47 -0.67 -43.15
CA ALA A 35 14.23 -1.20 -42.60
C ALA A 35 13.85 -2.59 -43.15
N SER A 36 13.07 -3.33 -42.33
CA SER A 36 11.91 -4.21 -42.66
C SER A 36 12.15 -5.48 -43.51
N PRO A 37 11.25 -6.50 -43.51
CA PRO A 37 9.84 -6.50 -43.06
C PRO A 37 9.40 -7.68 -42.16
N ALA A 38 8.15 -7.57 -41.68
CA ALA A 38 7.38 -8.58 -40.97
C ALA A 38 7.07 -9.83 -41.81
N PRO A 39 6.67 -10.94 -41.14
CA PRO A 39 5.38 -11.52 -41.49
C PRO A 39 4.56 -11.97 -40.26
N THR A 40 3.27 -11.65 -40.28
CA THR A 40 2.17 -12.46 -39.70
C THR A 40 1.67 -13.38 -40.83
N PRO A 41 0.91 -14.49 -40.61
CA PRO A 41 -0.03 -14.72 -39.51
C PRO A 41 -0.16 -16.18 -38.99
N THR A 42 -1.08 -16.32 -38.02
CA THR A 42 -1.79 -17.54 -37.60
C THR A 42 -1.14 -18.44 -36.54
N GLY A 43 -1.74 -18.43 -35.35
CA GLY A 43 -1.47 -19.37 -34.28
C GLY A 43 -2.30 -19.05 -33.04
N LYS A 44 -3.28 -19.91 -32.74
CA LYS A 44 -4.21 -19.81 -31.60
C LYS A 44 -3.45 -19.56 -30.29
N SER A 45 -3.62 -18.40 -29.67
CA SER A 45 -3.02 -18.11 -28.35
C SER A 45 -3.98 -18.52 -27.24
N GLY A 46 -3.84 -19.74 -26.74
CA GLY A 46 -4.15 -20.03 -25.35
C GLY A 46 -3.23 -19.17 -24.48
N ALA A 47 -3.80 -18.44 -23.51
CA ALA A 47 -3.02 -17.67 -22.56
C ALA A 47 -2.01 -18.60 -21.87
N PRO A 48 -0.69 -18.33 -21.92
CA PRO A 48 0.23 -19.08 -21.11
C PRO A 48 -0.03 -18.69 -19.66
N ALA A 49 -0.21 -19.69 -18.80
CA ALA A 49 -0.02 -19.50 -17.37
C ALA A 49 1.38 -18.89 -17.19
N ALA A 50 1.44 -17.67 -16.67
CA ALA A 50 2.70 -17.07 -16.25
C ALA A 50 3.22 -17.91 -15.08
N GLY A 51 3.97 -18.96 -15.39
CA GLY A 51 4.89 -19.56 -14.45
C GLY A 51 5.84 -18.46 -14.02
N VAL A 52 5.99 -18.28 -12.71
CA VAL A 52 6.99 -17.42 -12.11
C VAL A 52 8.33 -17.85 -12.69
N ALA A 53 8.86 -17.10 -13.66
CA ALA A 53 10.21 -17.27 -14.11
C ALA A 53 11.07 -16.93 -12.90
N ALA A 54 11.74 -17.95 -12.35
CA ALA A 54 12.88 -17.73 -11.48
C ALA A 54 13.92 -17.00 -12.32
N ASP A 55 13.91 -15.67 -12.29
CA ASP A 55 15.01 -14.87 -12.83
C ASP A 55 16.29 -15.40 -12.19
N GLY A 56 17.19 -15.86 -13.06
CA GLY A 56 18.45 -16.48 -12.68
C GLY A 56 19.18 -15.63 -11.65
N ALA A 57 19.36 -16.21 -10.48
CA ALA A 57 20.03 -15.65 -9.30
C ALA A 57 21.53 -15.44 -9.51
N VAL A 58 21.93 -14.63 -10.50
CA VAL A 58 23.34 -14.25 -10.63
C VAL A 58 23.62 -13.15 -9.60
N GLY A 59 24.30 -13.52 -8.51
CA GLY A 59 24.83 -12.57 -7.52
C GLY A 59 23.98 -12.29 -6.27
N ARG A 60 22.79 -12.91 -6.09
CA ARG A 60 22.03 -12.82 -4.84
C ARG A 60 22.48 -13.90 -3.85
N PRO A 61 22.73 -13.58 -2.57
CA PRO A 61 23.06 -14.59 -1.57
C PRO A 61 21.86 -15.53 -1.32
N ALA A 62 22.11 -16.77 -0.92
CA ALA A 62 21.03 -17.68 -0.54
C ALA A 62 20.27 -17.17 0.69
N TYR A 63 18.96 -17.40 0.74
CA TYR A 63 18.19 -17.12 1.95
C TYR A 63 18.42 -18.23 2.99
N SER A 64 18.94 -17.85 4.17
CA SER A 64 19.27 -18.78 5.26
C SER A 64 18.28 -18.74 6.43
N GLY A 65 17.11 -18.11 6.25
CA GLY A 65 16.18 -17.83 7.33
C GLY A 65 16.40 -16.47 8.00
N PRO A 66 15.59 -16.13 9.02
CA PRO A 66 15.75 -14.93 9.81
C PRO A 66 17.08 -14.93 10.56
N VAL A 67 17.78 -13.80 10.54
CA VAL A 67 18.97 -13.56 11.36
C VAL A 67 18.67 -12.62 12.53
N ALA A 68 19.66 -12.35 13.38
CA ALA A 68 19.51 -11.39 14.47
C ALA A 68 19.16 -10.00 13.90
N ALA A 69 18.09 -9.40 14.43
CA ALA A 69 17.63 -8.09 13.98
C ALA A 69 18.61 -6.98 14.40
N PRO A 70 18.95 -6.05 13.50
CA PRO A 70 19.72 -4.87 13.86
C PRO A 70 18.97 -3.97 14.86
N ALA A 71 19.73 -3.27 15.70
CA ALA A 71 19.19 -2.27 16.63
C ALA A 71 18.85 -0.96 15.92
N GLY A 72 17.98 -0.15 16.52
CA GLY A 72 17.63 1.19 16.03
C GLY A 72 17.11 1.20 14.60
N GLU A 73 17.49 2.24 13.84
CA GLU A 73 17.11 2.46 12.44
C GLU A 73 17.78 1.49 11.46
N ALA A 74 18.88 0.82 11.86
CA ALA A 74 19.49 -0.20 11.01
C ALA A 74 18.54 -1.38 10.75
N PHE A 75 17.51 -1.55 11.57
CA PHE A 75 16.44 -2.53 11.35
C PHE A 75 15.76 -2.39 9.99
N TYR A 76 15.60 -1.17 9.49
CA TYR A 76 14.92 -0.92 8.23
C TYR A 76 15.86 -0.95 7.02
N ARG A 77 17.15 -1.26 7.23
CA ARG A 77 18.16 -1.33 6.16
C ARG A 77 18.41 -2.80 5.78
N PRO A 78 17.76 -3.32 4.73
CA PRO A 78 17.99 -4.69 4.28
C PRO A 78 19.43 -4.88 3.75
N PRO A 79 19.91 -6.13 3.64
CA PRO A 79 21.15 -6.42 2.92
C PRO A 79 21.04 -6.04 1.44
N ALA A 80 22.13 -5.57 0.86
CA ALA A 80 22.25 -5.28 -0.57
C ALA A 80 23.40 -6.12 -1.17
N PRO A 81 23.13 -7.02 -2.14
CA PRO A 81 21.82 -7.34 -2.71
C PRO A 81 20.92 -8.15 -1.76
N LEU A 82 19.61 -8.12 -2.00
CA LEU A 82 18.64 -8.92 -1.24
C LEU A 82 18.87 -10.43 -1.44
N PRO A 83 18.72 -11.27 -0.41
CA PRO A 83 18.86 -12.71 -0.54
C PRO A 83 17.79 -13.31 -1.45
N ALA A 84 18.11 -14.40 -2.14
CA ALA A 84 17.25 -15.15 -3.07
C ALA A 84 16.16 -15.97 -2.36
N GLY A 85 15.41 -15.33 -1.46
CA GLY A 85 14.22 -15.90 -0.81
C GLY A 85 12.93 -15.63 -1.60
N ARG A 86 11.83 -16.14 -1.06
CA ARG A 86 10.46 -16.02 -1.59
C ARG A 86 9.72 -14.87 -0.91
N PRO A 87 8.68 -14.31 -1.56
CA PRO A 87 7.80 -13.37 -0.88
C PRO A 87 7.20 -13.97 0.40
N GLY A 88 7.23 -13.20 1.49
CA GLY A 88 6.89 -13.63 2.85
C GLY A 88 8.05 -14.19 3.67
N ASP A 89 9.22 -14.45 3.08
CA ASP A 89 10.40 -14.87 3.84
C ASP A 89 10.88 -13.74 4.75
N VAL A 90 11.07 -14.07 6.03
CA VAL A 90 11.45 -13.10 7.07
C VAL A 90 12.96 -12.92 7.09
N LEU A 91 13.44 -11.70 6.86
CA LEU A 91 14.86 -11.35 6.97
C LEU A 91 15.29 -11.27 8.43
N TRP A 92 14.49 -10.58 9.24
CA TRP A 92 14.63 -10.51 10.69
C TRP A 92 13.37 -9.93 11.32
N TRP A 93 13.23 -10.10 12.63
CA TRP A 93 12.16 -9.50 13.41
C TRP A 93 12.66 -9.20 14.83
N ARG A 94 12.02 -8.26 15.51
CA ARG A 94 12.32 -7.94 16.92
C ARG A 94 11.04 -7.66 17.71
N PRO A 95 10.97 -8.03 18.99
CA PRO A 95 9.92 -7.52 19.87
C PRO A 95 10.16 -6.03 20.14
N VAL A 96 9.07 -5.28 20.26
CA VAL A 96 9.10 -3.91 20.79
C VAL A 96 8.18 -3.85 22.02
N PRO A 97 8.52 -3.03 23.04
CA PRO A 97 7.63 -2.83 24.17
C PRO A 97 6.25 -2.39 23.69
N ALA A 98 5.20 -3.09 24.14
CA ALA A 98 3.85 -2.66 23.85
C ALA A 98 3.58 -1.31 24.51
N ALA A 99 2.90 -0.41 23.81
CA ALA A 99 2.57 0.93 24.30
C ALA A 99 1.07 1.20 24.15
N GLY A 100 0.56 2.13 24.97
CA GLY A 100 -0.83 2.60 24.91
C GLY A 100 -1.87 1.46 24.92
N PRO A 101 -2.86 1.48 24.02
CA PRO A 101 -3.90 0.45 23.95
C PRO A 101 -3.39 -0.98 23.75
N PHE A 102 -2.23 -1.18 23.11
CA PHE A 102 -1.65 -2.51 22.93
C PHE A 102 -1.09 -3.08 24.24
N ALA A 103 -0.49 -2.22 25.08
CA ALA A 103 -0.05 -2.60 26.42
C ALA A 103 -1.25 -2.97 27.31
N ALA A 104 -2.32 -2.16 27.24
CA ALA A 104 -3.55 -2.43 27.98
C ALA A 104 -4.23 -3.76 27.56
N ALA A 105 -4.14 -4.12 26.27
CA ALA A 105 -4.61 -5.40 25.75
C ALA A 105 -3.65 -6.58 26.05
N GLY A 106 -2.49 -6.35 26.67
CA GLY A 106 -1.46 -7.36 26.91
C GLY A 106 -0.86 -7.94 25.62
N ALA A 107 -0.93 -7.21 24.52
CA ALA A 107 -0.48 -7.68 23.22
C ALA A 107 1.05 -7.68 23.12
N ARG A 108 1.60 -8.66 22.40
CA ARG A 108 2.99 -8.63 21.93
C ARG A 108 3.04 -7.83 20.62
N VAL A 109 3.95 -6.87 20.55
CA VAL A 109 4.21 -6.08 19.35
C VAL A 109 5.54 -6.52 18.76
N LEU A 110 5.53 -6.93 17.49
CA LEU A 110 6.70 -7.48 16.80
C LEU A 110 6.92 -6.66 15.54
N GLN A 111 8.08 -6.05 15.38
CA GLN A 111 8.49 -5.46 14.10
C GLN A 111 9.13 -6.56 13.25
N VAL A 112 8.80 -6.59 11.97
CA VAL A 112 9.32 -7.58 11.01
C VAL A 112 9.84 -6.87 9.76
N LEU A 113 10.96 -7.35 9.23
CA LEU A 113 11.42 -7.05 7.88
C LEU A 113 11.34 -8.34 7.05
N TYR A 114 10.63 -8.31 5.92
CA TYR A 114 10.35 -9.48 5.10
C TYR A 114 10.52 -9.19 3.61
N LEU A 115 10.74 -10.23 2.82
CA LEU A 115 10.79 -10.14 1.36
C LEU A 115 9.37 -10.01 0.79
N SER A 116 9.21 -9.14 -0.19
CA SER A 116 7.98 -8.86 -0.92
C SER A 116 8.30 -8.64 -2.40
N SER A 117 7.30 -8.29 -3.20
CA SER A 117 7.44 -7.96 -4.62
C SER A 117 6.90 -6.56 -4.91
N GLY A 118 7.65 -5.77 -5.66
CA GLY A 118 7.16 -4.48 -6.17
C GLY A 118 6.13 -4.65 -7.27
N ALA A 119 5.62 -3.54 -7.81
CA ALA A 119 4.52 -3.55 -8.78
C ALA A 119 4.83 -4.33 -10.07
N LEU A 120 6.09 -4.35 -10.49
CA LEU A 120 6.58 -5.07 -11.68
C LEU A 120 7.22 -6.43 -11.34
N GLY A 121 7.03 -6.93 -10.12
CA GLY A 121 7.56 -8.23 -9.67
C GLY A 121 9.00 -8.21 -9.15
N ALA A 122 9.68 -7.06 -9.16
CA ALA A 122 11.03 -6.93 -8.63
C ALA A 122 11.07 -7.25 -7.11
N PRO A 123 12.08 -7.98 -6.61
CA PRO A 123 12.21 -8.26 -5.19
C PRO A 123 12.38 -6.98 -4.36
N ARG A 124 11.60 -6.87 -3.28
CA ARG A 124 11.66 -5.77 -2.32
C ARG A 124 11.79 -6.30 -0.89
N ALA A 125 12.38 -5.51 0.00
CA ALA A 125 12.23 -5.73 1.43
C ALA A 125 11.21 -4.71 1.95
N VAL A 126 10.27 -5.17 2.77
CA VAL A 126 9.22 -4.33 3.35
C VAL A 126 9.20 -4.58 4.85
N SER A 127 9.04 -3.52 5.63
CA SER A 127 8.86 -3.62 7.07
C SER A 127 7.38 -3.65 7.45
N GLY A 128 7.10 -3.99 8.70
CA GLY A 128 5.75 -3.91 9.25
C GLY A 128 5.69 -4.39 10.69
N THR A 129 4.46 -4.51 11.18
CA THR A 129 4.16 -4.89 12.55
C THR A 129 3.24 -6.11 12.59
N VAL A 130 3.60 -7.10 13.40
CA VAL A 130 2.73 -8.20 13.80
C VAL A 130 2.33 -8.00 15.26
N LEU A 131 1.02 -7.95 15.51
CA LEU A 131 0.43 -7.86 16.83
C LEU A 131 -0.15 -9.23 17.20
N VAL A 132 0.30 -9.78 18.32
CA VAL A 132 -0.18 -11.06 18.84
C VAL A 132 -0.94 -10.80 20.14
N PRO A 133 -2.21 -11.23 20.29
CA PRO A 133 -2.96 -11.04 21.53
C PRO A 133 -2.30 -11.83 22.67
N ALA A 134 -2.59 -11.48 23.92
CA ALA A 134 -1.96 -12.10 25.09
C ALA A 134 -2.15 -13.63 25.15
N ARG A 135 -3.30 -14.11 24.66
CA ARG A 135 -3.69 -15.53 24.65
C ARG A 135 -4.36 -15.86 23.32
N PRO A 136 -3.59 -16.03 22.22
CA PRO A 136 -4.20 -16.41 20.95
C PRO A 136 -4.76 -17.84 21.09
N ALA A 137 -5.98 -18.06 20.60
CA ALA A 137 -6.47 -19.42 20.41
C ALA A 137 -5.54 -20.18 19.44
N GLY A 138 -5.43 -21.50 19.56
CA GLY A 138 -4.56 -22.30 18.69
C GLY A 138 -4.84 -22.09 17.19
N ASP A 139 -6.10 -21.86 16.86
CA ASP A 139 -6.63 -21.60 15.52
C ASP A 139 -7.00 -20.12 15.29
N ALA A 140 -6.44 -19.19 16.09
CA ALA A 140 -6.71 -17.75 15.95
C ALA A 140 -6.54 -17.30 14.48
N PRO A 141 -7.52 -16.59 13.90
CA PRO A 141 -7.42 -16.08 12.55
C PRO A 141 -6.36 -14.97 12.46
N ILE A 142 -5.85 -14.77 11.25
CA ILE A 142 -4.95 -13.66 10.93
C ILE A 142 -5.76 -12.57 10.22
N LEU A 143 -5.74 -11.37 10.77
CA LEU A 143 -6.19 -10.15 10.11
C LEU A 143 -5.00 -9.47 9.46
N GLY A 144 -4.94 -9.47 8.13
CA GLY A 144 -4.10 -8.51 7.40
C GLY A 144 -4.77 -7.15 7.41
N TYR A 145 -4.25 -6.19 8.15
CA TYR A 145 -4.78 -4.83 8.21
C TYR A 145 -3.89 -3.89 7.42
N ALA A 146 -4.39 -3.38 6.31
CA ALA A 146 -3.73 -2.40 5.47
C ALA A 146 -3.95 -0.98 6.03
N PRO A 147 -2.89 -0.27 6.46
CA PRO A 147 -3.03 1.08 6.99
C PRO A 147 -3.46 2.07 5.88
N GLY A 148 -4.13 3.15 6.28
CA GLY A 148 -4.42 4.28 5.38
C GLY A 148 -3.16 5.08 5.03
N THR A 149 -3.33 6.26 4.43
CA THR A 149 -2.21 7.15 4.07
C THR A 149 -1.28 7.45 5.23
N GLN A 150 -0.03 6.98 5.11
CA GLN A 150 1.02 7.26 6.07
C GLN A 150 1.84 8.51 5.67
N GLY A 151 2.11 8.67 4.38
CA GLY A 151 3.03 9.68 3.85
C GLY A 151 3.89 9.08 2.75
N LEU A 152 4.95 9.78 2.36
CA LEU A 152 6.00 9.27 1.47
C LEU A 152 7.35 9.10 2.18
N GLY A 153 7.55 9.76 3.32
CA GLY A 153 8.81 9.71 4.07
C GLY A 153 8.96 8.47 4.95
N ASP A 154 10.21 8.04 5.16
CA ASP A 154 10.55 6.87 5.97
C ASP A 154 10.11 6.95 7.43
N ASP A 155 10.04 8.15 8.00
CA ASP A 155 9.58 8.35 9.38
C ASP A 155 8.07 8.17 9.54
N CYS A 156 7.34 8.14 8.43
CA CYS A 156 5.90 7.97 8.43
C CYS A 156 5.48 6.49 8.47
N ALA A 157 6.42 5.55 8.32
CA ALA A 157 6.14 4.11 8.32
C ALA A 157 5.26 3.69 9.50
N ALA A 158 4.19 2.92 9.21
CA ALA A 158 3.18 2.57 10.21
C ALA A 158 3.79 1.85 11.43
N SER A 159 4.80 1.02 11.22
CA SER A 159 5.51 0.27 12.24
C SER A 159 6.26 1.14 13.25
N LYS A 160 6.73 2.33 12.85
CA LYS A 160 7.33 3.33 13.76
C LYS A 160 6.27 3.91 14.69
N GLY A 161 5.15 4.36 14.15
CA GLY A 161 4.04 4.89 14.94
C GLY A 161 3.38 3.84 15.84
N LEU A 162 3.14 2.64 15.32
CA LEU A 162 2.54 1.54 16.08
C LEU A 162 3.42 1.05 17.23
N ALA A 163 4.75 1.10 17.10
CA ALA A 163 5.67 0.74 18.18
C ALA A 163 5.52 1.62 19.43
N VAL A 164 5.05 2.86 19.26
CA VAL A 164 4.76 3.79 20.37
C VAL A 164 3.26 3.99 20.61
N GLY A 165 2.41 3.18 19.98
CA GLY A 165 0.95 3.24 20.15
C GLY A 165 0.29 4.46 19.51
N VAL A 166 0.94 5.11 18.53
CA VAL A 166 0.44 6.31 17.83
C VAL A 166 0.25 6.00 16.34
N ASN A 167 -0.98 5.66 15.96
CA ASN A 167 -1.40 5.53 14.56
C ASN A 167 -2.93 5.63 14.47
N LEU A 168 -3.49 6.10 13.35
CA LEU A 168 -4.94 6.14 13.13
C LEU A 168 -5.59 4.75 13.18
N ALA A 169 -4.83 3.70 12.89
CA ALA A 169 -5.31 2.32 12.93
C ALA A 169 -5.45 1.74 14.35
N VAL A 170 -4.84 2.34 15.38
CA VAL A 170 -4.72 1.73 16.73
C VAL A 170 -6.06 1.22 17.25
N GLY A 171 -7.14 1.99 17.15
CA GLY A 171 -8.47 1.57 17.62
C GLY A 171 -8.97 0.29 16.93
N ALA A 172 -8.83 0.19 15.61
CA ALA A 172 -9.25 -0.99 14.84
C ALA A 172 -8.38 -2.22 15.16
N LEU A 173 -7.07 -2.01 15.33
CA LEU A 173 -6.11 -3.06 15.68
C LEU A 173 -6.36 -3.59 17.10
N THR A 174 -6.64 -2.71 18.07
CA THR A 174 -7.00 -3.11 19.44
C THR A 174 -8.31 -3.87 19.49
N GLU A 175 -9.31 -3.46 18.72
CA GLU A 175 -10.58 -4.20 18.62
C GLU A 175 -10.38 -5.61 18.04
N ALA A 176 -9.54 -5.76 17.01
CA ALA A 176 -9.19 -7.08 16.48
C ALA A 176 -8.42 -7.94 17.51
N LEU A 177 -7.49 -7.35 18.26
CA LEU A 177 -6.77 -8.04 19.35
C LEU A 177 -7.72 -8.50 20.46
N ASN A 178 -8.72 -7.68 20.83
CA ASN A 178 -9.73 -8.04 21.82
C ASN A 178 -10.64 -9.18 21.37
N ARG A 179 -10.75 -9.42 20.05
CA ARG A 179 -11.42 -10.60 19.47
C ARG A 179 -10.53 -11.85 19.46
N GLY A 180 -9.30 -11.75 19.95
CA GLY A 180 -8.31 -12.83 19.97
C GLY A 180 -7.62 -13.06 18.63
N TRP A 181 -7.68 -12.09 17.71
CA TRP A 181 -7.09 -12.23 16.38
C TRP A 181 -5.62 -11.80 16.37
N ILE A 182 -4.83 -12.44 15.51
CA ILE A 182 -3.46 -12.01 15.21
C ILE A 182 -3.55 -10.98 14.10
N VAL A 183 -2.83 -9.85 14.22
CA VAL A 183 -2.94 -8.75 13.26
C VAL A 183 -1.59 -8.50 12.59
N ALA A 184 -1.59 -8.41 11.27
CA ALA A 184 -0.41 -8.14 10.45
C ALA A 184 -0.61 -6.82 9.69
N VAL A 185 0.29 -5.86 9.89
CA VAL A 185 0.21 -4.49 9.33
C VAL A 185 1.47 -4.19 8.53
N PRO A 186 1.42 -4.09 7.20
CA PRO A 186 2.58 -3.73 6.39
C PRO A 186 2.86 -2.21 6.50
N ASP A 187 4.11 -1.81 6.32
CA ASP A 187 4.46 -0.40 6.08
C ASP A 187 4.22 0.03 4.64
N TYR A 188 4.17 -0.92 3.70
CA TYR A 188 4.26 -0.76 2.25
C TYR A 188 5.69 -0.54 1.71
N GLU A 189 5.88 -0.82 0.42
CA GLU A 189 7.15 -0.63 -0.29
C GLU A 189 7.64 0.82 -0.18
N GLY A 190 8.91 1.02 0.20
CA GLY A 190 9.53 2.33 0.28
C GLY A 190 9.06 3.21 1.45
N LEU A 191 8.36 2.64 2.44
CA LEU A 191 8.14 3.29 3.73
C LEU A 191 9.02 2.64 4.79
N GLY A 192 9.94 3.43 5.34
CA GLY A 192 10.91 3.02 6.35
C GLY A 192 12.14 2.33 5.76
N THR A 193 11.95 1.63 4.64
CA THR A 193 12.98 0.87 3.91
C THR A 193 13.49 1.66 2.68
N PRO A 194 14.72 1.42 2.20
CA PRO A 194 15.29 2.17 1.08
C PRO A 194 14.43 2.16 -0.19
N GLY A 195 14.25 3.35 -0.78
CA GLY A 195 13.47 3.58 -2.00
C GLY A 195 12.45 4.69 -1.81
N GLU A 196 11.78 5.11 -2.87
CA GLU A 196 10.61 6.00 -2.75
C GLU A 196 9.35 5.16 -2.51
N HIS A 197 8.45 5.62 -1.63
CA HIS A 197 7.18 4.93 -1.39
C HIS A 197 6.32 4.90 -2.66
N THR A 198 5.89 3.71 -3.06
CA THR A 198 4.97 3.49 -4.19
C THR A 198 3.51 3.74 -3.77
N TYR A 199 3.23 4.94 -3.29
CA TYR A 199 1.93 5.33 -2.74
C TYR A 199 0.76 5.05 -3.71
N VAL A 200 -0.28 4.38 -3.20
CA VAL A 200 -1.51 3.96 -3.89
C VAL A 200 -1.30 3.04 -5.09
N VAL A 201 -0.11 2.46 -5.25
CA VAL A 201 0.18 1.50 -6.33
C VAL A 201 -0.33 0.11 -5.92
N GLY A 202 -1.44 -0.27 -6.53
CA GLY A 202 -2.24 -1.43 -6.14
C GLY A 202 -1.47 -2.74 -6.03
N PRO A 203 -0.76 -3.19 -7.08
CA PRO A 203 0.02 -4.42 -7.02
C PRO A 203 1.05 -4.45 -5.89
N ALA A 204 1.81 -3.36 -5.69
CA ALA A 204 2.84 -3.28 -4.65
C ALA A 204 2.25 -3.33 -3.23
N GLU A 205 1.18 -2.58 -2.98
CA GLU A 205 0.50 -2.58 -1.67
C GLU A 205 -0.17 -3.94 -1.38
N GLY A 206 -0.76 -4.55 -2.42
CA GLY A 206 -1.35 -5.87 -2.33
C GLY A 206 -0.33 -6.95 -2.01
N HIS A 207 0.83 -6.95 -2.66
CA HIS A 207 1.94 -7.87 -2.34
C HIS A 207 2.42 -7.68 -0.91
N ALA A 208 2.72 -6.43 -0.49
CA ALA A 208 3.15 -6.13 0.87
C ALA A 208 2.16 -6.67 1.93
N LEU A 209 0.86 -6.49 1.72
CA LEU A 209 -0.17 -6.99 2.64
C LEU A 209 -0.23 -8.53 2.69
N LEU A 210 -0.17 -9.21 1.55
CA LEU A 210 -0.20 -10.68 1.51
C LEU A 210 1.08 -11.29 2.10
N ASP A 211 2.23 -10.66 1.85
CA ASP A 211 3.53 -11.16 2.27
C ASP A 211 3.78 -10.96 3.77
N ILE A 212 3.26 -9.90 4.39
CA ILE A 212 3.29 -9.82 5.86
C ILE A 212 2.38 -10.87 6.51
N VAL A 213 1.25 -11.20 5.87
CA VAL A 213 0.39 -12.31 6.34
C VAL A 213 1.13 -13.64 6.24
N ARG A 214 1.90 -13.88 5.17
CA ARG A 214 2.78 -15.06 5.04
C ARG A 214 3.88 -15.12 6.10
N ALA A 215 4.49 -13.98 6.42
CA ALA A 215 5.53 -13.87 7.43
C ALA A 215 5.00 -14.13 8.86
N THR A 216 3.71 -13.83 9.09
CA THR A 216 3.11 -13.76 10.44
C THR A 216 3.25 -15.06 11.24
N PRO A 217 2.93 -16.27 10.73
CA PRO A 217 3.06 -17.50 11.52
C PRO A 217 4.47 -17.71 12.08
N ARG A 218 5.51 -17.39 11.28
CA ARG A 218 6.90 -17.54 11.70
C ARG A 218 7.29 -16.56 12.80
N VAL A 219 6.87 -15.30 12.67
CA VAL A 219 7.20 -14.22 13.62
C VAL A 219 6.42 -14.37 14.94
N ALA A 220 5.15 -14.77 14.84
CA ALA A 220 4.28 -14.98 16.00
C ALA A 220 4.56 -16.30 16.76
N GLY A 221 5.50 -17.14 16.27
CA GLY A 221 5.84 -18.41 16.91
C GLY A 221 4.72 -19.45 16.84
N LEU A 222 3.91 -19.40 15.78
CA LEU A 222 2.76 -20.27 15.61
C LEU A 222 3.21 -21.62 15.06
N THR A 223 3.07 -22.69 15.85
CA THR A 223 3.27 -24.06 15.39
C THR A 223 2.04 -24.51 14.58
N GLY A 224 2.26 -25.26 13.48
CA GLY A 224 1.21 -25.65 12.54
C GLY A 224 0.86 -24.54 11.54
N ALA A 225 1.65 -24.42 10.47
CA ALA A 225 1.53 -23.38 9.46
C ALA A 225 0.37 -23.59 8.45
N ALA A 226 -0.28 -24.74 8.47
CA ALA A 226 -1.27 -25.09 7.45
C ALA A 226 -2.67 -24.61 7.87
N HIS A 227 -3.19 -23.62 7.15
CA HIS A 227 -4.62 -23.23 7.10
C HIS A 227 -5.18 -22.37 8.25
N ARG A 228 -4.46 -21.32 8.66
CA ARG A 228 -5.12 -20.23 9.41
C ARG A 228 -6.03 -19.44 8.48
N ARG A 229 -7.24 -19.16 8.98
CA ARG A 229 -8.21 -18.29 8.33
C ARG A 229 -7.63 -16.88 8.23
N VAL A 230 -7.63 -16.33 7.02
CA VAL A 230 -7.15 -14.97 6.74
C VAL A 230 -8.33 -14.07 6.42
N GLY A 231 -8.34 -12.87 6.99
CA GLY A 231 -9.23 -11.78 6.59
C GLY A 231 -8.39 -10.55 6.28
N LEU A 232 -8.81 -9.75 5.32
CA LEU A 232 -8.12 -8.50 4.99
C LEU A 232 -9.03 -7.31 5.29
N ALA A 233 -8.47 -6.26 5.88
CA ALA A 233 -9.20 -5.03 6.13
C ALA A 233 -8.34 -3.79 5.87
N GLY A 234 -8.99 -2.67 5.60
CA GLY A 234 -8.32 -1.38 5.49
C GLY A 234 -9.28 -0.24 5.15
N TYR A 235 -8.81 0.99 5.31
CA TYR A 235 -9.57 2.19 4.99
C TYR A 235 -8.75 3.18 4.18
N SER A 236 -9.37 3.93 3.27
CA SER A 236 -8.70 4.87 2.36
C SER A 236 -7.70 4.14 1.45
N GLN A 237 -6.43 4.57 1.38
CA GLN A 237 -5.34 3.80 0.75
C GLN A 237 -5.39 2.32 1.15
N GLY A 238 -5.51 2.03 2.45
CA GLY A 238 -5.58 0.66 2.96
C GLY A 238 -6.82 -0.11 2.49
N GLY A 239 -7.92 0.58 2.21
CA GLY A 239 -9.10 -0.02 1.59
C GLY A 239 -8.79 -0.47 0.16
N GLY A 240 -8.07 0.36 -0.61
CA GLY A 240 -7.52 0.01 -1.92
C GLY A 240 -6.60 -1.21 -1.86
N ALA A 241 -5.60 -1.16 -0.98
CA ALA A 241 -4.63 -2.23 -0.77
C ALA A 241 -5.29 -3.56 -0.39
N ALA A 242 -6.29 -3.55 0.51
CA ALA A 242 -7.01 -4.75 0.91
C ALA A 242 -7.78 -5.39 -0.25
N VAL A 243 -8.41 -4.58 -1.12
CA VAL A 243 -9.11 -5.07 -2.32
C VAL A 243 -8.12 -5.56 -3.38
N TRP A 244 -6.99 -4.88 -3.58
CA TRP A 244 -5.92 -5.31 -4.47
C TRP A 244 -5.33 -6.67 -4.05
N ALA A 245 -4.97 -6.81 -2.78
CA ALA A 245 -4.52 -8.08 -2.22
C ALA A 245 -5.54 -9.22 -2.50
N ALA A 246 -6.83 -8.96 -2.32
CA ALA A 246 -7.89 -9.93 -2.61
C ALA A 246 -7.94 -10.41 -4.06
N GLN A 247 -7.69 -9.50 -5.02
CA GLN A 247 -7.63 -9.84 -6.44
C GLN A 247 -6.37 -10.63 -6.79
N LEU A 248 -5.26 -10.38 -6.07
CA LEU A 248 -3.97 -11.00 -6.32
C LEU A 248 -3.87 -12.42 -5.74
N VAL A 249 -4.61 -12.74 -4.66
CA VAL A 249 -4.56 -14.06 -4.00
C VAL A 249 -4.52 -15.25 -4.97
N PRO A 250 -5.42 -15.38 -5.97
CA PRO A 250 -5.44 -16.58 -6.82
C PRO A 250 -4.16 -16.82 -7.63
N GLY A 251 -3.41 -15.77 -7.97
CA GLY A 251 -2.19 -15.86 -8.77
C GLY A 251 -0.90 -15.67 -7.97
N TYR A 252 -0.96 -14.91 -6.87
CA TYR A 252 0.21 -14.52 -6.09
C TYR A 252 0.35 -15.30 -4.79
N ALA A 253 -0.76 -15.57 -4.09
CA ALA A 253 -0.77 -16.24 -2.78
C ALA A 253 -1.91 -17.27 -2.63
N PRO A 254 -2.01 -18.24 -3.55
CA PRO A 254 -3.14 -19.18 -3.58
C PRO A 254 -3.20 -20.11 -2.36
N GLU A 255 -2.11 -20.22 -1.60
CA GLU A 255 -2.04 -21.00 -0.37
C GLU A 255 -2.70 -20.34 0.84
N LEU A 256 -3.03 -19.04 0.77
CA LEU A 256 -3.69 -18.33 1.86
C LEU A 256 -5.20 -18.64 1.87
N ASP A 257 -5.71 -19.08 3.02
CA ASP A 257 -7.13 -19.32 3.26
C ASP A 257 -7.89 -18.01 3.52
N LEU A 258 -8.01 -17.18 2.48
CA LEU A 258 -8.71 -15.91 2.54
C LEU A 258 -10.23 -16.13 2.66
N ARG A 259 -10.84 -15.62 3.73
CA ARG A 259 -12.25 -15.81 4.07
C ARG A 259 -13.13 -14.61 3.71
N GLY A 260 -12.55 -13.42 3.60
CA GLY A 260 -13.29 -12.22 3.24
C GLY A 260 -12.44 -10.96 3.37
N VAL A 261 -12.98 -9.88 2.82
CA VAL A 261 -12.33 -8.56 2.82
C VAL A 261 -13.30 -7.49 3.29
N ALA A 262 -12.87 -6.61 4.18
CA ALA A 262 -13.64 -5.45 4.61
C ALA A 262 -12.87 -4.16 4.34
N ALA A 263 -13.29 -3.41 3.32
CA ALA A 263 -12.57 -2.27 2.81
C ALA A 263 -13.48 -1.04 2.75
N GLY A 264 -12.98 0.11 3.20
CA GLY A 264 -13.76 1.35 3.14
C GLY A 264 -12.99 2.53 2.57
N GLY A 265 -13.73 3.53 2.10
CA GLY A 265 -13.11 4.72 1.48
C GLY A 265 -12.22 4.35 0.28
N VAL A 266 -12.56 3.30 -0.46
CA VAL A 266 -11.68 2.64 -1.44
C VAL A 266 -11.40 3.55 -2.64
N PRO A 267 -10.14 3.92 -2.94
CA PRO A 267 -9.78 4.64 -4.16
C PRO A 267 -9.67 3.67 -5.35
N ALA A 268 -10.79 3.33 -5.97
CA ALA A 268 -10.84 2.33 -7.04
C ALA A 268 -10.36 2.85 -8.41
N ASP A 269 -10.44 4.16 -8.63
CA ASP A 269 -10.03 4.86 -9.85
C ASP A 269 -9.15 6.06 -9.46
N LEU A 270 -7.83 5.87 -9.51
CA LEU A 270 -6.87 6.90 -9.11
C LEU A 270 -6.93 8.14 -10.00
N GLY A 271 -7.29 8.00 -11.28
CA GLY A 271 -7.46 9.14 -12.18
C GLY A 271 -8.66 10.00 -11.79
N ALA A 272 -9.79 9.37 -11.42
CA ALA A 272 -10.97 10.08 -10.92
C ALA A 272 -10.72 10.74 -9.58
N VAL A 273 -10.05 10.05 -8.65
CA VAL A 273 -9.69 10.60 -7.33
C VAL A 273 -8.72 11.78 -7.48
N GLY A 274 -7.66 11.62 -8.28
CA GLY A 274 -6.68 12.68 -8.52
C GLY A 274 -7.31 13.95 -9.10
N ARG A 275 -8.14 13.83 -10.16
CA ARG A 275 -8.87 14.98 -10.72
C ARG A 275 -9.83 15.63 -9.74
N ALA A 276 -10.44 14.86 -8.85
CA ALA A 276 -11.36 15.39 -7.85
C ALA A 276 -10.63 16.20 -6.77
N LEU A 277 -9.35 15.91 -6.50
CA LEU A 277 -8.50 16.56 -5.50
C LEU A 277 -7.69 17.74 -6.03
N ASP A 278 -7.38 17.75 -7.33
CA ASP A 278 -6.55 18.78 -7.95
C ASP A 278 -7.07 20.20 -7.68
N GLY A 279 -6.21 21.08 -7.16
CA GLY A 279 -6.58 22.45 -6.78
C GLY A 279 -7.52 22.58 -5.56
N LYS A 280 -7.83 21.49 -4.85
CA LYS A 280 -8.70 21.52 -3.66
C LYS A 280 -7.90 21.38 -2.36
N GLY A 281 -8.60 21.28 -1.22
CA GLY A 281 -8.00 21.27 0.11
C GLY A 281 -6.90 20.22 0.32
N ALA A 282 -7.10 19.00 -0.21
CA ALA A 282 -6.15 17.89 -0.06
C ALA A 282 -5.40 17.53 -1.37
N ALA A 283 -5.09 18.53 -2.21
CA ALA A 283 -4.41 18.32 -3.48
C ALA A 283 -3.05 17.60 -3.34
N GLY A 284 -2.38 17.72 -2.18
CA GLY A 284 -1.12 17.03 -1.90
C GLY A 284 -1.21 15.50 -1.96
N LEU A 285 -2.38 14.91 -1.71
CA LEU A 285 -2.60 13.47 -1.91
C LEU A 285 -2.52 13.08 -3.40
N SER A 286 -3.02 13.93 -4.31
CA SER A 286 -2.91 13.68 -5.75
C SER A 286 -1.48 13.85 -6.26
N LEU A 287 -0.74 14.84 -5.74
CA LEU A 287 0.67 15.03 -6.03
C LEU A 287 1.50 13.82 -5.55
N ALA A 288 1.21 13.33 -4.33
CA ALA A 288 1.86 12.14 -3.78
C ALA A 288 1.53 10.87 -4.58
N ALA A 289 0.31 10.72 -5.08
CA ALA A 289 -0.05 9.58 -5.92
C ALA A 289 0.76 9.57 -7.23
N ALA A 290 1.05 10.74 -7.81
CA ALA A 290 1.92 10.79 -8.99
C ALA A 290 3.38 10.43 -8.68
N ALA A 291 3.91 10.87 -7.53
CA ALA A 291 5.24 10.45 -7.08
C ALA A 291 5.29 8.93 -6.85
N GLY A 292 4.28 8.37 -6.18
CA GLY A 292 4.18 6.92 -5.95
C GLY A 292 4.07 6.10 -7.23
N LEU A 293 3.30 6.57 -8.20
CA LEU A 293 3.24 5.96 -9.54
C LEU A 293 4.60 6.01 -10.25
N ASP A 294 5.29 7.16 -10.24
CA ASP A 294 6.61 7.29 -10.87
C ASP A 294 7.67 6.40 -10.21
N ALA A 295 7.61 6.26 -8.88
CA ALA A 295 8.46 5.37 -8.10
C ALA A 295 8.28 3.89 -8.49
N ALA A 296 7.04 3.47 -8.75
CA ALA A 296 6.73 2.10 -9.19
C ALA A 296 6.99 1.87 -10.69
N TYR A 297 6.82 2.91 -11.51
CA TYR A 297 6.86 2.84 -12.97
C TYR A 297 7.82 3.91 -13.54
N PRO A 298 9.14 3.63 -13.60
CA PRO A 298 10.15 4.61 -14.03
C PRO A 298 9.96 5.16 -15.45
N ASP A 299 9.15 4.50 -16.28
CA ASP A 299 8.82 4.96 -17.63
C ASP A 299 7.97 6.26 -17.63
N LEU A 300 7.31 6.58 -16.51
CA LEU A 300 6.48 7.77 -16.34
C LEU A 300 7.29 9.07 -16.35
N ARG A 301 8.53 9.03 -15.83
CA ARG A 301 9.53 10.11 -15.84
C ARG A 301 8.98 11.44 -15.32
N LEU A 302 8.31 11.42 -14.16
CA LEU A 302 7.64 12.59 -13.58
C LEU A 302 8.56 13.82 -13.49
N ASP A 303 9.81 13.64 -13.05
CA ASP A 303 10.77 14.74 -12.90
C ASP A 303 11.03 15.51 -14.21
N SER A 304 10.93 14.83 -15.36
CA SER A 304 11.07 15.47 -16.68
C SER A 304 9.87 16.35 -17.07
N LEU A 305 8.75 16.18 -16.39
CA LEU A 305 7.53 16.96 -16.59
C LEU A 305 7.45 18.16 -15.64
N LEU A 306 8.27 18.20 -14.57
CA LEU A 306 8.17 19.23 -13.54
C LEU A 306 8.75 20.58 -14.00
N THR A 307 8.08 21.67 -13.60
CA THR A 307 8.67 23.01 -13.61
C THR A 307 9.75 23.13 -12.54
N THR A 308 10.52 24.24 -12.53
CA THR A 308 11.48 24.47 -11.43
C THR A 308 10.79 24.57 -10.06
N PRO A 309 9.68 25.32 -9.88
CA PRO A 309 8.88 25.25 -8.65
C PRO A 309 8.35 23.85 -8.36
N GLY A 310 7.91 23.10 -9.39
CA GLY A 310 7.45 21.73 -9.26
C GLY A 310 8.51 20.81 -8.64
N ARG A 311 9.76 20.88 -9.11
CA ARG A 311 10.86 20.09 -8.53
C ARG A 311 11.07 20.39 -7.04
N ALA A 312 11.00 21.65 -6.63
CA ALA A 312 11.13 22.03 -5.23
C ALA A 312 9.97 21.49 -4.37
N VAL A 313 8.73 21.58 -4.88
CA VAL A 313 7.55 21.02 -4.20
C VAL A 313 7.66 19.49 -4.06
N PHE A 314 8.00 18.78 -5.13
CA PHE A 314 8.12 17.32 -5.09
C PHE A 314 9.27 16.83 -4.20
N ALA A 315 10.37 17.59 -4.10
CA ALA A 315 11.46 17.26 -3.18
C ALA A 315 11.00 17.25 -1.70
N VAL A 316 10.17 18.23 -1.29
CA VAL A 316 9.61 18.28 0.07
C VAL A 316 8.50 17.24 0.25
N LEU A 317 7.65 17.08 -0.76
CA LEU A 317 6.52 16.17 -0.73
C LEU A 317 6.95 14.71 -0.57
N ARG A 318 8.04 14.28 -1.23
CA ARG A 318 8.60 12.92 -1.15
C ARG A 318 9.06 12.51 0.26
N THR A 319 9.26 13.46 1.17
CA THR A 319 9.64 13.17 2.56
C THR A 319 8.51 13.47 3.55
N ALA A 320 7.33 13.88 3.07
CA ALA A 320 6.25 14.36 3.93
C ALA A 320 5.37 13.22 4.48
N CYS A 321 4.90 13.38 5.72
CA CYS A 321 3.86 12.52 6.29
C CYS A 321 2.44 13.01 5.93
N SER A 322 1.46 12.13 6.11
CA SER A 322 0.08 12.30 5.62
C SER A 322 -0.58 13.61 6.03
N LEU A 323 -0.35 14.13 7.24
CA LEU A 323 -0.90 15.41 7.68
C LEU A 323 -0.46 16.57 6.78
N ALA A 324 0.83 16.61 6.40
CA ALA A 324 1.34 17.63 5.50
C ALA A 324 0.77 17.49 4.08
N LEU A 325 0.53 16.25 3.62
CA LEU A 325 -0.12 16.01 2.31
C LEU A 325 -1.57 16.51 2.28
N VAL A 326 -2.29 16.36 3.39
CA VAL A 326 -3.70 16.76 3.51
C VAL A 326 -3.86 18.27 3.75
N ALA A 327 -3.01 18.89 4.55
CA ALA A 327 -3.17 20.28 4.97
C ALA A 327 -2.25 21.29 4.27
N GLY A 328 -1.12 20.83 3.70
CA GLY A 328 -0.03 21.71 3.25
C GLY A 328 -0.12 22.17 1.79
N TYR A 329 -1.05 21.64 1.00
CA TYR A 329 -1.09 21.84 -0.46
C TYR A 329 -2.45 22.31 -0.97
N ALA A 330 -3.28 22.89 -0.10
CA ALA A 330 -4.59 23.40 -0.49
C ALA A 330 -4.48 24.42 -1.63
N GLY A 331 -5.26 24.22 -2.69
CA GLY A 331 -5.29 25.13 -3.84
C GLY A 331 -4.17 24.91 -4.88
N VAL A 332 -3.17 24.07 -4.58
CA VAL A 332 -2.10 23.74 -5.52
C VAL A 332 -2.66 22.86 -6.64
N ARG A 333 -2.42 23.24 -7.90
CA ARG A 333 -2.83 22.47 -9.08
C ARG A 333 -1.63 21.80 -9.73
N PHE A 334 -1.85 20.62 -10.30
CA PHE A 334 -0.84 19.91 -11.09
C PHE A 334 -0.27 20.76 -12.23
N ALA A 335 -1.13 21.55 -12.87
CA ALA A 335 -0.75 22.44 -13.97
C ALA A 335 0.23 23.56 -13.55
N ASP A 336 0.27 23.94 -12.27
CA ASP A 336 1.20 24.96 -11.77
C ASP A 336 2.60 24.38 -11.51
N LEU A 337 2.70 23.05 -11.36
CA LEU A 337 3.94 22.33 -11.04
C LEU A 337 4.53 21.58 -12.23
N THR A 338 3.80 21.48 -13.34
CA THR A 338 4.20 20.71 -14.52
C THR A 338 4.27 21.55 -15.79
N THR A 339 5.21 21.22 -16.67
CA THR A 339 5.33 21.75 -18.03
C THR A 339 4.42 21.02 -19.01
N THR A 340 3.95 19.83 -18.65
CA THR A 340 3.04 19.00 -19.44
C THR A 340 2.17 18.22 -18.48
N ASP A 341 0.85 18.24 -18.69
CA ASP A 341 -0.10 17.47 -17.89
C ASP A 341 0.13 15.97 -18.10
N PRO A 342 0.51 15.21 -17.04
CA PRO A 342 0.71 13.77 -17.12
C PRO A 342 -0.50 13.01 -17.67
N MET A 343 -1.72 13.48 -17.41
CA MET A 343 -2.96 12.82 -17.83
C MET A 343 -3.18 12.85 -19.34
N THR A 344 -2.47 13.72 -20.07
CA THR A 344 -2.48 13.76 -21.54
C THR A 344 -1.56 12.71 -22.17
N LEU A 345 -0.63 12.15 -21.39
CA LEU A 345 0.40 11.24 -21.88
C LEU A 345 -0.12 9.79 -21.91
N PRO A 346 0.01 9.05 -23.04
CA PRO A 346 -0.42 7.66 -23.13
C PRO A 346 0.15 6.74 -22.05
N ARG A 347 1.45 6.88 -21.71
CA ARG A 347 2.13 6.08 -20.68
C ARG A 347 1.50 6.23 -19.29
N TRP A 348 1.12 7.44 -18.90
CA TRP A 348 0.48 7.71 -17.62
C TRP A 348 -0.93 7.14 -17.56
N ARG A 349 -1.71 7.32 -18.63
CA ARG A 349 -3.06 6.71 -18.73
C ARG A 349 -3.01 5.19 -18.68
N ALA A 350 -2.01 4.57 -19.29
CA ALA A 350 -1.81 3.12 -19.24
C ALA A 350 -1.55 2.65 -17.80
N ARG A 351 -0.60 3.27 -17.07
CA ARG A 351 -0.32 2.90 -15.67
C ARG A 351 -1.50 3.16 -14.73
N LEU A 352 -2.26 4.23 -14.94
CA LEU A 352 -3.50 4.47 -14.18
C LEU A 352 -4.55 3.40 -14.45
N ALA A 353 -4.71 2.98 -15.70
CA ALA A 353 -5.63 1.90 -16.06
C ALA A 353 -5.20 0.55 -15.45
N GLU A 354 -3.90 0.25 -15.43
CA GLU A 354 -3.33 -0.92 -14.74
C GLU A 354 -3.60 -0.89 -13.23
N ASN A 355 -3.74 0.30 -12.63
CA ASN A 355 -4.01 0.50 -11.21
C ASN A 355 -5.49 0.84 -10.92
N THR A 356 -6.41 0.37 -11.78
CA THR A 356 -7.86 0.53 -11.59
C THR A 356 -8.52 -0.76 -11.09
N LEU A 357 -9.24 -0.68 -9.96
CA LEU A 357 -10.01 -1.79 -9.40
C LEU A 357 -11.35 -1.99 -10.13
N GLY A 358 -11.90 -3.20 -10.06
CA GLY A 358 -13.18 -3.55 -10.70
C GLY A 358 -13.09 -4.55 -11.86
N PRO A 359 -12.11 -4.46 -12.78
CA PRO A 359 -11.97 -5.41 -13.88
C PRO A 359 -11.74 -6.86 -13.43
N VAL A 360 -10.96 -7.07 -12.37
CA VAL A 360 -10.67 -8.38 -11.78
C VAL A 360 -11.52 -8.60 -10.53
N ALA A 361 -12.23 -9.71 -10.45
CA ALA A 361 -13.09 -10.02 -9.30
C ALA A 361 -12.30 -10.76 -8.21
N PRO A 362 -12.35 -10.29 -6.94
CA PRO A 362 -11.97 -11.10 -5.80
C PRO A 362 -12.81 -12.39 -5.71
N ARG A 363 -12.22 -13.48 -5.22
CA ARG A 363 -12.89 -14.79 -5.07
C ARG A 363 -13.54 -15.03 -3.71
N VAL A 364 -13.63 -13.98 -2.90
CA VAL A 364 -14.14 -14.03 -1.52
C VAL A 364 -15.18 -12.93 -1.31
N PRO A 365 -16.06 -13.04 -0.29
CA PRO A 365 -17.01 -11.97 0.03
C PRO A 365 -16.33 -10.65 0.43
N LEU A 366 -16.94 -9.53 0.02
CA LEU A 366 -16.47 -8.18 0.30
C LEU A 366 -17.48 -7.39 1.12
N TYR A 367 -17.02 -6.68 2.14
CA TYR A 367 -17.74 -5.60 2.80
C TYR A 367 -17.15 -4.28 2.34
N LEU A 368 -17.93 -3.51 1.58
CA LEU A 368 -17.53 -2.22 1.02
C LEU A 368 -18.35 -1.11 1.67
N TYR A 369 -17.68 -0.19 2.36
CA TYR A 369 -18.33 0.94 3.03
C TYR A 369 -17.73 2.28 2.62
N HIS A 370 -18.56 3.28 2.40
CA HIS A 370 -18.09 4.55 1.83
C HIS A 370 -18.95 5.72 2.28
N ALA A 371 -18.31 6.84 2.60
CA ALA A 371 -19.00 8.08 2.96
C ALA A 371 -19.73 8.65 1.74
N THR A 372 -21.00 9.00 1.85
CA THR A 372 -21.77 9.52 0.70
C THR A 372 -21.34 10.91 0.25
N SER A 373 -20.74 11.69 1.15
CA SER A 373 -20.22 13.03 0.89
C SER A 373 -18.69 13.08 0.99
N ASP A 374 -18.02 11.97 0.66
CA ASP A 374 -16.57 11.84 0.73
C ASP A 374 -15.85 12.91 -0.12
N SER A 375 -15.15 13.83 0.57
CA SER A 375 -14.42 14.95 -0.03
C SER A 375 -13.03 14.56 -0.55
N LEU A 376 -12.50 13.38 -0.16
CA LEU A 376 -11.16 12.94 -0.53
C LEU A 376 -11.18 11.87 -1.62
N VAL A 377 -12.02 10.85 -1.44
CA VAL A 377 -12.15 9.69 -2.31
C VAL A 377 -13.59 9.66 -2.83
N ALA A 378 -13.82 10.33 -3.95
CA ALA A 378 -15.15 10.61 -4.46
C ALA A 378 -16.08 9.38 -4.49
N PHE A 379 -17.26 9.49 -3.87
CA PHE A 379 -18.23 8.38 -3.77
C PHE A 379 -18.62 7.70 -5.11
N PRO A 380 -18.79 8.42 -6.25
CA PRO A 380 -19.21 7.79 -7.50
C PRO A 380 -18.29 6.68 -8.02
N GLN A 381 -16.97 6.77 -7.79
CA GLN A 381 -16.07 5.70 -8.24
C GLN A 381 -16.24 4.42 -7.40
N ALA A 382 -16.54 4.54 -6.10
CA ALA A 382 -16.81 3.39 -5.24
C ALA A 382 -18.15 2.72 -5.59
N ALA A 383 -19.18 3.51 -5.92
CA ALA A 383 -20.44 2.98 -6.43
C ALA A 383 -20.26 2.22 -7.76
N ARG A 384 -19.37 2.71 -8.65
CA ARG A 384 -18.99 2.00 -9.89
C ARG A 384 -18.26 0.69 -9.59
N LEU A 385 -17.32 0.69 -8.64
CA LEU A 385 -16.62 -0.53 -8.19
C LEU A 385 -17.62 -1.59 -7.71
N ARG A 386 -18.58 -1.21 -6.85
CA ARG A 386 -19.67 -2.10 -6.40
C ARG A 386 -20.41 -2.70 -7.60
N ALA A 387 -20.88 -1.87 -8.53
CA ALA A 387 -21.64 -2.34 -9.69
C ALA A 387 -20.83 -3.35 -10.54
N GLN A 388 -19.54 -3.07 -10.77
CA GLN A 388 -18.65 -3.94 -11.52
C GLN A 388 -18.42 -5.30 -10.84
N TYR A 389 -18.32 -5.33 -9.52
CA TYR A 389 -18.19 -6.56 -8.75
C TYR A 389 -19.50 -7.35 -8.66
N CYS A 390 -20.64 -6.67 -8.51
CA CYS A 390 -21.95 -7.33 -8.55
C CYS A 390 -22.21 -7.97 -9.92
N ALA A 391 -21.87 -7.27 -11.03
CA ALA A 391 -21.96 -7.84 -12.37
C ALA A 391 -21.07 -9.07 -12.58
N ARG A 392 -19.99 -9.19 -11.79
CA ARG A 392 -19.06 -10.34 -11.77
C ARG A 392 -19.41 -11.38 -10.69
N ARG A 393 -20.58 -11.27 -10.05
CA ARG A 393 -21.09 -12.20 -9.02
C ARG A 393 -20.21 -12.29 -7.77
N VAL A 394 -19.46 -11.24 -7.44
CA VAL A 394 -18.81 -11.13 -6.13
C VAL A 394 -19.90 -10.87 -5.09
N ALA A 395 -19.86 -11.60 -3.97
CA ALA A 395 -20.76 -11.35 -2.84
C ALA A 395 -20.34 -10.06 -2.11
N VAL A 396 -20.83 -8.91 -2.58
CA VAL A 396 -20.53 -7.59 -2.00
C VAL A 396 -21.65 -7.18 -1.05
N THR A 397 -21.32 -6.98 0.22
CA THR A 397 -22.12 -6.18 1.15
C THR A 397 -21.71 -4.72 1.02
N TRP A 398 -22.55 -3.90 0.40
CA TRP A 398 -22.39 -2.46 0.27
C TRP A 398 -23.07 -1.73 1.42
N ALA A 399 -22.31 -0.90 2.14
CA ALA A 399 -22.74 -0.18 3.33
C ALA A 399 -22.31 1.31 3.25
N PRO A 400 -22.96 2.12 2.39
CA PRO A 400 -22.68 3.55 2.34
C PRO A 400 -23.20 4.22 3.62
N PHE A 401 -22.59 5.32 4.03
CA PHE A 401 -22.99 6.03 5.24
C PHE A 401 -22.94 7.55 5.06
N PRO A 402 -23.79 8.32 5.77
CA PRO A 402 -23.74 9.78 5.74
C PRO A 402 -22.47 10.28 6.44
N GLY A 403 -21.83 11.29 5.85
CA GLY A 403 -20.62 11.92 6.39
C GLY A 403 -19.56 12.15 5.31
N ASP A 404 -18.37 12.52 5.77
CA ASP A 404 -17.17 12.74 4.98
C ASP A 404 -16.14 11.59 5.21
N HIS A 405 -15.03 11.61 4.48
CA HIS A 405 -13.99 10.60 4.46
C HIS A 405 -13.50 10.20 5.85
N VAL A 406 -13.21 11.17 6.71
CA VAL A 406 -12.64 10.91 8.05
C VAL A 406 -13.62 10.19 8.98
N ASN A 407 -14.93 10.32 8.74
CA ASN A 407 -15.94 9.67 9.57
C ASN A 407 -15.89 8.14 9.43
N GLY A 408 -15.43 7.61 8.30
CA GLY A 408 -15.35 6.16 8.09
C GLY A 408 -14.20 5.47 8.84
N VAL A 409 -13.17 6.20 9.27
CA VAL A 409 -12.05 5.65 10.07
C VAL A 409 -12.57 5.01 11.36
N GLY A 410 -13.57 5.62 12.00
CA GLY A 410 -14.19 5.10 13.23
C GLY A 410 -15.22 3.98 13.02
N ARG A 411 -15.51 3.58 11.77
CA ARG A 411 -16.59 2.62 11.45
C ARG A 411 -16.08 1.19 11.24
N THR A 412 -14.93 0.85 11.81
CA THR A 412 -14.29 -0.46 11.64
C THR A 412 -14.97 -1.58 12.41
N ALA A 413 -15.82 -1.29 13.40
CA ALA A 413 -16.55 -2.32 14.14
C ALA A 413 -17.43 -3.21 13.25
N ASP A 414 -18.15 -2.62 12.29
CA ASP A 414 -18.99 -3.36 11.35
C ASP A 414 -18.15 -4.18 10.36
N ALA A 415 -17.02 -3.61 9.92
CA ALA A 415 -16.04 -4.30 9.07
C ALA A 415 -15.44 -5.53 9.77
N LEU A 416 -15.06 -5.40 11.04
CA LEU A 416 -14.55 -6.51 11.84
C LEU A 416 -15.66 -7.52 12.17
N ARG A 417 -16.91 -7.09 12.41
CA ARG A 417 -18.04 -8.01 12.56
C ARG A 417 -18.26 -8.84 11.29
N PHE A 418 -18.23 -8.21 10.13
CA PHE A 418 -18.33 -8.92 8.85
C PHE A 418 -17.24 -10.00 8.70
N LEU A 419 -15.99 -9.69 9.06
CA LEU A 419 -14.90 -10.67 9.01
C LEU A 419 -15.06 -11.78 10.05
N ALA A 420 -15.58 -11.46 11.24
CA ALA A 420 -15.88 -12.46 12.26
C ALA A 420 -16.86 -13.52 11.74
N ASP A 421 -17.92 -13.10 11.04
CA ASP A 421 -18.88 -14.02 10.40
C ASP A 421 -18.19 -14.93 9.37
N ARG A 422 -17.24 -14.38 8.59
CA ARG A 422 -16.48 -15.16 7.60
C ARG A 422 -15.52 -16.15 8.26
N PHE A 423 -14.89 -15.77 9.37
CA PHE A 423 -14.06 -16.69 10.16
C PHE A 423 -14.87 -17.81 10.79
N ALA A 424 -16.12 -17.53 11.20
CA ALA A 424 -17.08 -18.52 11.69
C ALA A 424 -17.72 -19.38 10.58
N GLY A 425 -17.37 -19.15 9.30
CA GLY A 425 -17.93 -19.91 8.18
C GLY A 425 -19.38 -19.58 7.85
N ILE A 426 -19.91 -18.45 8.36
CA ILE A 426 -21.27 -18.00 8.07
C ILE A 426 -21.30 -17.51 6.61
N PRO A 427 -22.12 -18.11 5.73
CA PRO A 427 -22.19 -17.70 4.33
C PRO A 427 -22.82 -16.31 4.17
N THR A 428 -22.51 -15.63 3.07
CA THR A 428 -23.17 -14.39 2.66
C THR A 428 -23.31 -14.35 1.14
N ARG A 429 -24.40 -13.74 0.67
CA ARG A 429 -24.58 -13.41 -0.75
C ARG A 429 -24.31 -11.93 -1.06
N GLY A 430 -23.99 -11.14 -0.03
CA GLY A 430 -23.94 -9.69 -0.14
C GLY A 430 -25.32 -9.07 -0.30
N ASN A 431 -25.35 -7.82 -0.80
CA ASN A 431 -26.53 -7.08 -1.25
C ASN A 431 -26.31 -6.50 -2.66
N CYS A 432 -25.56 -7.24 -3.47
CA CYS A 432 -25.80 -7.26 -4.90
C CYS A 432 -27.22 -7.83 -5.15
#